data_AF-A0A401PSZ5-F1
#
_entry.id   AF-A0A401PSZ5-F1
#
_cell.length_a   1.000
_cell.length_b   1.000
_cell.length_c   1.000
_cell.angle_alpha   90.00
_cell.angle_beta   90.00
_cell.angle_gamma   90.00
#
_symmetry.space_group_name_H-M   'P 1'
#
loop_
_entity.id
_entity.type
_entity.pdbx_description
1 polymer ?
#
loop_
_entity_poly.entity_id
_entity_poly.type
_entity_poly.pdbx_seq_one_letter_code
_entity_poly.pdbx_strand_id
1 'polypeptide(L)'
;VFLGPAIWSSDEMASSGRLREDKSQDRFDYLQALVTEIQDTDSQEAKEQVLANLANFAYDPSNYHYLRQLQVIDLFQDMLTEDNERFVEFGIGGLCNLCLDKENKEYILQNNGVQAVLECLSSPNEDIVLSAITTLIYLMTPLSQKEITAIPVVECMLRFSMSKNKRLSNLATLFLEDFCSPEEVEKAQNLQNHTALGIPLPKE
;
A
#
# COMPACT_ATOMS: atom_id res chain seq x y z
N VAL A 1 26.39 -18.85 37.12
CA VAL A 1 25.53 -18.03 38.01
C VAL A 1 24.32 -17.62 37.20
N PHE A 2 23.17 -18.27 37.40
CA PHE A 2 21.92 -17.87 36.77
C PHE A 2 21.48 -16.52 37.37
N LEU A 3 21.38 -15.48 36.54
CA LEU A 3 20.73 -14.22 36.94
C LEU A 3 19.21 -14.49 36.93
N GLY A 4 18.59 -14.50 38.10
CA GLY A 4 17.14 -14.61 38.25
C GLY A 4 16.41 -13.36 37.72
N PRO A 5 15.09 -13.47 37.44
CA PRO A 5 14.31 -12.35 36.93
C PRO A 5 14.26 -11.22 37.97
N ALA A 6 14.60 -10.00 37.54
CA ALA A 6 14.48 -8.81 38.36
C ALA A 6 13.02 -8.63 38.82
N ILE A 7 12.78 -8.64 40.13
CA ILE A 7 11.47 -8.34 40.71
C ILE A 7 11.35 -6.82 40.78
N TRP A 8 10.57 -6.25 39.87
CA TRP A 8 10.27 -4.81 39.83
C TRP A 8 9.26 -4.47 40.93
N SER A 9 9.42 -3.32 41.59
CA SER A 9 8.46 -2.86 42.60
C SER A 9 7.16 -2.36 41.96
N SER A 10 6.05 -2.40 42.69
CA SER A 10 4.73 -1.97 42.17
C SER A 10 4.70 -0.50 41.74
N ASP A 11 5.48 0.37 42.40
CA ASP A 11 5.57 1.79 42.06
C ASP A 11 6.37 2.04 40.76
N GLU A 12 7.41 1.25 40.50
CA GLU A 12 8.18 1.32 39.24
C GLU A 12 7.37 0.82 38.05
N MET A 13 6.57 -0.24 38.24
CA MET A 13 5.65 -0.73 37.20
C MET A 13 4.57 0.32 36.89
N ALA A 14 4.03 1.02 37.91
CA ALA A 14 3.03 2.08 37.73
C ALA A 14 3.60 3.36 37.11
N SER A 15 4.86 3.71 37.39
CA SER A 15 5.55 4.85 36.78
C SER A 15 5.90 4.57 35.31
N SER A 16 6.43 3.38 35.03
CA SER A 16 6.69 2.91 33.66
C SER A 16 5.41 2.79 32.83
N GLY A 17 4.30 2.37 33.44
CA GLY A 17 2.97 2.36 32.82
C GLY A 17 2.52 3.76 32.42
N ARG A 18 2.55 4.73 33.36
CA ARG A 18 2.17 6.13 33.08
C ARG A 18 3.02 6.80 32.01
N LEU A 19 4.34 6.59 32.03
CA LEU A 19 5.23 7.14 30.99
C LEU A 19 4.99 6.52 29.60
N ARG A 20 4.49 5.28 29.53
CA ARG A 20 4.12 4.63 28.27
C ARG A 20 2.77 5.11 27.76
N GLU A 21 1.81 5.35 28.65
CA GLU A 21 0.50 5.94 28.33
C GLU A 21 0.65 7.37 27.80
N ASP A 22 1.46 8.20 28.46
CA ASP A 22 1.74 9.59 28.06
C ASP A 22 2.33 9.67 26.65
N LYS A 23 3.37 8.87 26.36
CA LYS A 23 3.96 8.75 25.01
C LYS A 23 3.01 8.20 23.96
N SER A 24 2.05 7.37 24.37
CA SER A 24 1.05 6.79 23.48
C SER A 24 -0.01 7.84 23.12
N GLN A 25 -0.42 8.65 24.08
CA GLN A 25 -1.33 9.77 23.89
C GLN A 25 -0.71 10.84 22.98
N ASP A 26 0.52 11.27 23.27
CA ASP A 26 1.24 12.27 22.45
C ASP A 26 1.34 11.85 20.97
N ARG A 27 1.58 10.55 20.74
CA ARG A 27 1.67 9.98 19.39
C ARG A 27 0.33 9.99 18.68
N PHE A 28 -0.75 9.59 19.37
CA PHE A 28 -2.08 9.64 18.79
C PHE A 28 -2.49 11.06 18.43
N ASP A 29 -2.28 12.01 19.34
CA ASP A 29 -2.62 13.42 19.14
C ASP A 29 -1.84 14.01 17.96
N TYR A 30 -0.57 13.64 17.80
CA TYR A 30 0.23 14.06 16.64
C TYR A 30 -0.31 13.50 15.31
N LEU A 31 -0.64 12.20 15.26
CA LEU A 31 -1.24 11.61 14.06
C LEU A 31 -2.62 12.22 13.75
N GLN A 32 -3.41 12.52 14.78
CA GLN A 32 -4.70 13.18 14.62
C GLN A 32 -4.54 14.61 14.08
N ALA A 33 -3.54 15.36 14.56
CA ALA A 33 -3.25 16.69 14.04
C ALA A 33 -2.92 16.66 12.54
N LEU A 34 -2.16 15.65 12.08
CA LEU A 34 -1.88 15.47 10.66
C LEU A 34 -3.15 15.17 9.84
N VAL A 35 -4.00 14.26 10.33
CA VAL A 35 -5.28 13.96 9.65
C VAL A 35 -6.24 15.15 9.66
N THR A 36 -6.15 16.04 10.66
CA THR A 36 -6.93 17.28 10.69
C THR A 36 -6.39 18.28 9.66
N GLU A 37 -5.06 18.47 9.60
CA GLU A 37 -4.42 19.41 8.68
C GLU A 37 -4.78 19.10 7.21
N ILE A 38 -4.78 17.83 6.80
CA ILE A 38 -5.12 17.48 5.40
C ILE A 38 -6.57 17.82 5.02
N GLN A 39 -7.49 17.82 6.01
CA GLN A 39 -8.90 18.14 5.83
C GLN A 39 -9.15 19.64 5.81
N ASP A 40 -8.40 20.40 6.62
CA ASP A 40 -8.62 21.84 6.82
C ASP A 40 -7.83 22.72 5.84
N THR A 41 -6.71 22.23 5.31
CA THR A 41 -5.84 23.02 4.43
C THR A 41 -6.30 23.01 2.97
N ASP A 42 -6.18 24.16 2.30
CA ASP A 42 -6.34 24.28 0.84
C ASP A 42 -4.99 24.15 0.09
N SER A 43 -3.86 24.13 0.82
CA SER A 43 -2.54 24.03 0.21
C SER A 43 -2.24 22.60 -0.23
N GLN A 44 -2.05 22.41 -1.53
CA GLN A 44 -1.65 21.11 -2.11
C GLN A 44 -0.30 20.65 -1.54
N GLU A 45 0.69 21.54 -1.42
CA GLU A 45 1.99 21.16 -0.86
C GLU A 45 1.90 20.72 0.60
N ALA A 46 1.04 21.35 1.40
CA ALA A 46 0.80 20.93 2.78
C ALA A 46 0.20 19.51 2.82
N LYS A 47 -0.79 19.22 1.95
CA LYS A 47 -1.38 17.88 1.84
C LYS A 47 -0.36 16.83 1.41
N GLU A 48 0.48 17.14 0.41
CA GLU A 48 1.55 16.23 -0.02
C GLU A 48 2.49 15.90 1.13
N GLN A 49 2.91 16.91 1.90
CA GLN A 49 3.81 16.72 3.03
C GLN A 49 3.17 15.88 4.15
N VAL A 50 1.88 16.10 4.42
CA VAL A 50 1.13 15.33 5.41
C VAL A 50 0.97 13.87 4.96
N LEU A 51 0.58 13.62 3.71
CA LEU A 51 0.45 12.27 3.15
C LEU A 51 1.77 11.52 3.18
N ALA A 52 2.87 12.18 2.81
CA ALA A 52 4.21 11.60 2.88
C ALA A 52 4.58 11.19 4.32
N ASN A 53 4.27 12.03 5.32
CA ASN A 53 4.50 11.71 6.72
C ASN A 53 3.66 10.52 7.18
N LEU A 54 2.37 10.50 6.86
CA LEU A 54 1.48 9.38 7.17
C LEU A 54 1.96 8.07 6.53
N ALA A 55 2.38 8.11 5.26
CA ALA A 55 2.89 6.94 4.54
C ALA A 55 4.19 6.40 5.16
N ASN A 56 5.07 7.28 5.64
CA ASN A 56 6.26 6.89 6.40
C ASN A 56 5.91 6.28 7.76
N PHE A 57 4.93 6.84 8.48
CA PHE A 57 4.48 6.30 9.77
C PHE A 57 3.72 4.98 9.64
N ALA A 58 3.09 4.74 8.50
CA ALA A 58 2.46 3.46 8.14
C ALA A 58 3.46 2.30 7.99
N TYR A 59 4.77 2.54 8.04
CA TYR A 59 5.78 1.48 8.08
C TYR A 59 5.97 0.90 9.50
N ASP A 60 5.63 1.63 10.57
CA ASP A 60 5.85 1.20 11.96
C ASP A 60 4.57 0.55 12.53
N PRO A 61 4.60 -0.75 12.88
CA PRO A 61 3.44 -1.45 13.44
C PRO A 61 2.87 -0.85 14.73
N SER A 62 3.67 -0.11 15.49
CA SER A 62 3.19 0.57 16.70
C SER A 62 2.24 1.74 16.41
N ASN A 63 2.09 2.13 15.14
CA ASN A 63 1.11 3.12 14.70
C ASN A 63 -0.20 2.52 14.18
N TYR A 64 -0.27 1.22 13.90
CA TYR A 64 -1.37 0.65 13.11
C TYR A 64 -2.75 0.84 13.74
N HIS A 65 -2.88 0.64 15.05
CA HIS A 65 -4.16 0.84 15.73
C HIS A 65 -4.59 2.31 15.72
N TYR A 66 -3.65 3.25 15.85
CA TYR A 66 -3.94 4.68 15.72
C TYR A 66 -4.36 5.04 14.29
N LEU A 67 -3.64 4.55 13.28
CA LEU A 67 -3.95 4.80 11.87
C LEU A 67 -5.31 4.22 11.46
N ARG A 68 -5.70 3.06 12.02
CA ARG A 68 -7.06 2.52 11.87
C ARG A 68 -8.11 3.41 12.55
N GLN A 69 -7.86 3.81 13.80
CA GLN A 69 -8.78 4.67 14.55
C GLN A 69 -8.99 6.03 13.86
N LEU A 70 -7.97 6.54 13.17
CA LEU A 70 -7.99 7.79 12.42
C LEU A 70 -8.40 7.62 10.95
N GLN A 71 -8.83 6.41 10.53
CA GLN A 71 -9.30 6.10 9.18
C GLN A 71 -8.28 6.42 8.07
N VAL A 72 -6.98 6.30 8.37
CA VAL A 72 -5.91 6.63 7.40
C VAL A 72 -5.89 5.66 6.21
N ILE A 73 -6.39 4.44 6.38
CA ILE A 73 -6.56 3.49 5.25
C ILE A 73 -7.57 4.04 4.24
N ASP A 74 -8.71 4.56 4.71
CA ASP A 74 -9.73 5.17 3.84
C ASP A 74 -9.16 6.42 3.16
N LEU A 75 -8.46 7.26 3.93
CA LEU A 75 -7.78 8.44 3.40
C LEU A 75 -6.82 8.08 2.25
N PHE A 76 -5.98 7.04 2.40
CA PHE A 76 -5.08 6.63 1.33
C PHE A 76 -5.80 6.04 0.13
N GLN A 77 -6.91 5.32 0.32
CA GLN A 77 -7.74 4.82 -0.78
C GLN A 77 -8.36 5.98 -1.57
N ASP A 78 -8.86 7.01 -0.90
CA ASP A 78 -9.41 8.21 -1.55
C ASP A 78 -8.36 8.88 -2.44
N MET A 79 -7.11 8.97 -1.96
CA MET A 79 -6.00 9.57 -2.72
C MET A 79 -5.66 8.82 -4.01
N LEU A 80 -6.03 7.54 -4.17
CA LEU A 80 -5.77 6.78 -5.40
C LEU A 80 -6.61 7.28 -6.59
N THR A 81 -7.67 8.03 -6.33
CA THR A 81 -8.61 8.55 -7.35
C THR A 81 -8.38 10.02 -7.68
N GLU A 82 -7.43 10.68 -7.02
CA GLU A 82 -7.12 12.09 -7.22
C GLU A 82 -6.29 12.31 -8.50
N ASP A 83 -6.48 13.48 -9.13
CA ASP A 83 -5.71 13.87 -10.32
C ASP A 83 -4.24 14.20 -9.98
N ASN A 84 -3.94 14.55 -8.73
CA ASN A 84 -2.59 14.86 -8.29
C ASN A 84 -1.77 13.56 -8.14
N GLU A 85 -0.83 13.35 -9.06
CA GLU A 85 0.04 12.16 -9.08
C GLU A 85 0.80 11.95 -7.75
N ARG A 86 1.18 13.02 -7.04
CA ARG A 86 1.84 12.90 -5.73
C ARG A 86 0.91 12.34 -4.67
N PHE A 87 -0.38 12.68 -4.70
CA PHE A 87 -1.35 12.12 -3.78
C PHE A 87 -1.51 10.62 -4.02
N VAL A 88 -1.63 10.22 -5.29
CA VAL A 88 -1.70 8.81 -5.67
C VAL A 88 -0.43 8.07 -5.22
N GLU A 89 0.76 8.63 -5.46
CA GLU A 89 2.05 8.05 -5.06
C GLU A 89 2.15 7.81 -3.55
N PHE A 90 1.82 8.81 -2.72
CA PHE A 90 1.84 8.65 -1.27
C PHE A 90 0.71 7.73 -0.77
N GLY A 91 -0.47 7.79 -1.38
CA GLY A 91 -1.60 6.92 -1.07
C GLY A 91 -1.27 5.45 -1.28
N ILE A 92 -0.77 5.08 -2.46
CA ILE A 92 -0.42 3.69 -2.76
C ILE A 92 0.76 3.22 -1.92
N GLY A 93 1.75 4.08 -1.68
CA GLY A 93 2.89 3.76 -0.79
C GLY A 93 2.43 3.50 0.65
N GLY A 94 1.51 4.31 1.16
CA GLY A 94 0.89 4.12 2.47
C GLY A 94 0.11 2.81 2.58
N LEU A 95 -0.75 2.50 1.60
CA LEU A 95 -1.49 1.23 1.56
C LEU A 95 -0.56 0.01 1.46
N CYS A 96 0.48 0.11 0.64
CA CYS A 96 1.50 -0.94 0.51
C CYS A 96 2.14 -1.26 1.87
N ASN A 97 2.46 -0.24 2.66
CA ASN A 97 3.02 -0.41 4.00
C ASN A 97 2.00 -1.03 4.98
N LEU A 98 0.76 -0.53 4.99
CA LEU A 98 -0.28 -0.99 5.92
C LEU A 98 -0.74 -2.41 5.66
N CYS A 99 -0.81 -2.86 4.40
CA CYS A 99 -1.34 -4.17 4.04
C CYS A 99 -0.45 -5.36 4.45
N LEU A 100 0.73 -5.11 5.04
CA LEU A 100 1.54 -6.14 5.69
C LEU A 100 0.92 -6.64 7.00
N ASP A 101 0.10 -5.81 7.65
CA ASP A 101 -0.68 -6.21 8.82
C ASP A 101 -1.92 -7.00 8.43
N LYS A 102 -2.28 -8.00 9.23
CA LYS A 102 -3.43 -8.85 8.94
C LYS A 102 -4.75 -8.08 9.01
N GLU A 103 -4.95 -7.27 10.05
CA GLU A 103 -6.19 -6.52 10.25
C GLU A 103 -6.38 -5.45 9.17
N ASN A 104 -5.32 -4.69 8.86
CA ASN A 104 -5.35 -3.72 7.77
C ASN A 104 -5.61 -4.40 6.41
N LYS A 105 -4.95 -5.53 6.13
CA LYS A 105 -5.16 -6.29 4.89
C LYS A 105 -6.61 -6.73 4.74
N GLU A 106 -7.19 -7.32 5.78
CA GLU A 106 -8.59 -7.75 5.78
C GLU A 106 -9.53 -6.57 5.54
N TYR A 107 -9.25 -5.42 6.18
CA TYR A 107 -10.02 -4.20 5.96
C TYR A 107 -9.93 -3.70 4.50
N ILE A 108 -8.73 -3.61 3.93
CA ILE A 108 -8.52 -3.18 2.54
C ILE A 108 -9.28 -4.10 1.56
N LEU A 109 -9.19 -5.42 1.76
CA LEU A 109 -9.88 -6.40 0.93
C LEU A 109 -11.41 -6.28 1.00
N GLN A 110 -11.96 -5.93 2.16
CA GLN A 110 -13.41 -5.76 2.35
C GLN A 110 -13.97 -4.47 1.77
N ASN A 111 -13.12 -3.45 1.55
CA ASN A 111 -13.52 -2.11 1.14
C ASN A 111 -13.09 -1.76 -0.30
N ASN A 112 -13.13 -2.74 -1.21
CA ASN A 112 -12.78 -2.57 -2.64
C ASN A 112 -11.34 -2.09 -2.92
N GLY A 113 -10.42 -2.29 -1.97
CA GLY A 113 -9.04 -1.83 -2.15
C GLY A 113 -8.30 -2.51 -3.29
N VAL A 114 -8.67 -3.74 -3.67
CA VAL A 114 -8.07 -4.43 -4.83
C VAL A 114 -8.35 -3.65 -6.11
N GLN A 115 -9.61 -3.30 -6.38
CA GLN A 115 -10.00 -2.55 -7.57
C GLN A 115 -9.30 -1.19 -7.61
N ALA A 116 -9.24 -0.47 -6.49
CA ALA A 116 -8.55 0.83 -6.42
C ALA A 116 -7.05 0.70 -6.76
N VAL A 117 -6.38 -0.34 -6.24
CA VAL A 117 -4.97 -0.60 -6.55
C VAL A 117 -4.76 -1.03 -8.01
N LEU A 118 -5.69 -1.80 -8.59
CA LEU A 118 -5.62 -2.22 -10.00
C LEU A 118 -5.67 -1.03 -10.96
N GLU A 119 -6.44 0.00 -10.64
CA GLU A 119 -6.53 1.23 -11.45
C GLU A 119 -5.19 1.96 -11.52
N CYS A 120 -4.39 1.92 -10.44
CA CYS A 120 -3.03 2.49 -10.40
C CYS A 120 -2.06 1.82 -11.39
N LEU A 121 -2.33 0.60 -11.88
CA LEU A 121 -1.49 -0.04 -12.91
C LEU A 121 -1.51 0.71 -14.24
N SER A 122 -2.51 1.57 -14.47
CA SER A 122 -2.60 2.40 -15.68
C SER A 122 -1.81 3.71 -15.60
N SER A 123 -1.19 3.99 -14.45
CA SER A 123 -0.43 5.22 -14.21
C SER A 123 0.77 5.35 -15.17
N PRO A 124 1.05 6.56 -15.69
CA PRO A 124 2.28 6.82 -16.45
C PRO A 124 3.53 6.84 -15.57
N ASN A 125 3.38 6.93 -14.24
CA ASN A 125 4.49 6.96 -13.29
C ASN A 125 4.85 5.55 -12.84
N GLU A 126 6.06 5.11 -13.20
CA GLU A 126 6.54 3.76 -12.93
C GLU A 126 6.68 3.45 -11.43
N ASP A 127 6.92 4.44 -10.56
CA ASP A 127 7.01 4.22 -9.11
C ASP A 127 5.61 3.95 -8.49
N ILE A 128 4.55 4.56 -9.04
CA ILE A 128 3.15 4.22 -8.70
C ILE A 128 2.84 2.79 -9.15
N VAL A 129 3.19 2.44 -10.40
CA VAL A 129 2.96 1.09 -10.94
C VAL A 129 3.72 0.04 -10.11
N LEU A 130 4.98 0.28 -9.74
CA LEU A 130 5.76 -0.60 -8.87
C LEU A 130 5.08 -0.82 -7.51
N SER A 131 4.61 0.27 -6.89
CA SER A 131 3.89 0.21 -5.61
C SER A 131 2.57 -0.55 -5.74
N ALA A 132 1.84 -0.35 -6.84
CA ALA A 132 0.61 -1.06 -7.13
C ALA A 132 0.83 -2.57 -7.29
N ILE A 133 1.81 -2.99 -8.10
CA ILE A 133 2.15 -4.42 -8.27
C ILE A 133 2.53 -5.05 -6.92
N THR A 134 3.36 -4.36 -6.14
CA THR A 134 3.79 -4.84 -4.81
C THR A 134 2.60 -4.96 -3.85
N THR A 135 1.70 -3.98 -3.85
CA THR A 135 0.49 -4.00 -3.04
C THR A 135 -0.42 -5.16 -3.43
N LEU A 136 -0.62 -5.42 -4.73
CA LEU A 136 -1.40 -6.57 -5.22
C LEU A 136 -0.78 -7.90 -4.78
N ILE A 137 0.55 -8.02 -4.81
CA ILE A 137 1.25 -9.20 -4.28
C ILE A 137 0.92 -9.40 -2.79
N TYR A 138 0.96 -8.34 -1.98
CA TYR A 138 0.61 -8.44 -0.56
C TYR A 138 -0.87 -8.69 -0.30
N LEU A 139 -1.76 -8.17 -1.15
CA LEU A 139 -3.20 -8.41 -1.09
C LEU A 139 -3.59 -9.77 -1.67
N MET A 140 -2.67 -10.56 -2.21
CA MET A 140 -2.95 -11.88 -2.76
C MET A 140 -3.42 -12.86 -1.67
N THR A 141 -4.69 -13.24 -1.76
CA THR A 141 -5.35 -14.24 -0.90
C THR A 141 -6.27 -15.10 -1.76
N PRO A 142 -6.75 -16.26 -1.28
CA PRO A 142 -7.73 -17.04 -2.03
C PRO A 142 -9.02 -16.27 -2.39
N LEU A 143 -9.36 -15.20 -1.64
CA LEU A 143 -10.53 -14.36 -1.89
C LEU A 143 -10.31 -13.36 -3.03
N SER A 144 -9.10 -12.79 -3.13
CA SER A 144 -8.73 -11.76 -4.10
C SER A 144 -8.02 -12.30 -5.34
N GLN A 145 -7.51 -13.53 -5.30
CA GLN A 145 -6.68 -14.11 -6.36
C GLN A 145 -7.31 -13.98 -7.74
N LYS A 146 -8.59 -14.36 -7.89
CA LYS A 146 -9.27 -14.32 -9.19
C LYS A 146 -9.35 -12.92 -9.80
N GLU A 147 -9.46 -11.89 -8.96
CA GLU A 147 -9.49 -10.49 -9.38
C GLU A 147 -8.08 -10.02 -9.75
N ILE A 148 -7.10 -10.32 -8.90
CA ILE A 148 -5.70 -9.91 -9.08
C ILE A 148 -5.03 -10.62 -10.27
N THR A 149 -5.41 -11.86 -10.58
CA THR A 149 -4.90 -12.63 -11.75
C THR A 149 -5.86 -12.60 -12.94
N ALA A 150 -6.81 -11.66 -12.96
CA ALA A 150 -7.69 -11.50 -14.11
C ALA A 150 -6.86 -11.20 -15.38
N ILE A 151 -7.35 -11.68 -16.53
CA ILE A 151 -6.63 -11.60 -17.82
C ILE A 151 -6.06 -10.20 -18.11
N PRO A 152 -6.81 -9.09 -17.96
CA PRO A 152 -6.26 -7.75 -18.22
C PRO A 152 -5.05 -7.42 -17.34
N VAL A 153 -5.03 -7.91 -16.10
CA VAL A 153 -3.90 -7.71 -15.18
C VAL A 153 -2.69 -8.52 -15.64
N VAL A 154 -2.90 -9.79 -16.00
CA VAL A 154 -1.83 -10.64 -16.55
C VAL A 154 -1.26 -10.05 -17.85
N GLU A 155 -2.10 -9.49 -18.71
CA GLU A 155 -1.67 -8.74 -19.89
C GLU A 155 -0.81 -7.52 -19.52
N CYS A 156 -1.21 -6.73 -18.51
CA CYS A 156 -0.38 -5.63 -18.01
C CYS A 156 1.00 -6.13 -17.55
N MET A 157 1.05 -7.22 -16.76
CA MET A 157 2.32 -7.77 -16.28
C MET A 157 3.21 -8.27 -17.42
N LEU A 158 2.64 -8.90 -18.45
CA LEU A 158 3.37 -9.29 -19.68
C LEU A 158 3.95 -8.08 -20.44
N ARG A 159 3.25 -6.94 -20.42
CA ARG A 159 3.78 -5.70 -21.02
C ARG A 159 4.90 -5.13 -20.16
N PHE A 160 4.69 -5.07 -18.84
CA PHE A 160 5.67 -4.55 -17.89
C PHE A 160 6.95 -5.39 -17.83
N SER A 161 6.86 -6.72 -18.00
CA SER A 161 8.04 -7.61 -18.08
C SER A 161 8.96 -7.27 -19.25
N MET A 162 8.46 -6.57 -20.27
CA MET A 162 9.23 -6.09 -21.42
C MET A 162 9.76 -4.66 -21.27
N SER A 163 9.50 -3.99 -20.13
CA SER A 163 9.97 -2.62 -19.88
C SER A 163 11.50 -2.53 -19.84
N LYS A 164 12.04 -1.38 -20.27
CA LYS A 164 13.46 -1.05 -20.09
C LYS A 164 13.82 -0.83 -18.62
N ASN A 165 12.87 -0.41 -17.79
CA ASN A 165 13.08 -0.29 -16.35
C ASN A 165 13.24 -1.68 -15.74
N LYS A 166 14.45 -1.96 -15.21
CA LYS A 166 14.79 -3.26 -14.62
C LYS A 166 14.02 -3.58 -13.34
N ARG A 167 13.65 -2.58 -12.54
CA ARG A 167 12.81 -2.82 -11.35
C ARG A 167 11.43 -3.32 -11.78
N LEU A 168 10.80 -2.61 -12.72
CA LEU A 168 9.46 -2.92 -13.20
C LEU A 168 9.42 -4.26 -13.94
N SER A 169 10.33 -4.50 -14.88
CA SER A 169 10.38 -5.75 -15.63
C SER A 169 10.63 -6.97 -14.75
N ASN A 170 11.55 -6.87 -13.78
CA ASN A 170 11.81 -7.96 -12.85
C ASN A 170 10.60 -8.23 -11.94
N LEU A 171 9.96 -7.18 -11.40
CA LEU A 171 8.81 -7.34 -10.51
C LEU A 171 7.60 -7.95 -11.24
N ALA A 172 7.33 -7.50 -12.46
CA ALA A 172 6.26 -8.06 -13.28
C ALA A 172 6.55 -9.53 -13.67
N THR A 173 7.81 -9.87 -13.95
CA THR A 173 8.21 -11.26 -14.21
C THR A 173 8.00 -12.14 -12.98
N LEU A 174 8.42 -11.68 -11.79
CA LEU A 174 8.15 -12.36 -10.52
C LEU A 174 6.64 -12.56 -10.30
N PHE A 175 5.84 -11.53 -10.58
CA PHE A 175 4.39 -11.63 -10.46
C PHE A 175 3.82 -12.76 -11.32
N LEU A 176 4.23 -12.82 -12.59
CA LEU A 176 3.79 -13.84 -13.55
C LEU A 176 4.22 -15.26 -13.14
N GLU A 177 5.44 -15.41 -12.63
CA GLU A 177 6.01 -16.71 -12.26
C GLU A 177 5.43 -17.26 -10.94
N ASP A 178 5.23 -16.40 -9.95
CA ASP A 178 4.87 -16.83 -8.59
C ASP A 178 3.35 -16.85 -8.33
N PHE A 179 2.57 -16.05 -9.08
CA PHE A 179 1.15 -15.82 -8.79
C PHE A 179 0.18 -16.21 -9.91
N CYS A 180 0.67 -16.37 -11.14
CA CYS A 180 -0.16 -16.78 -12.27
C CYS A 180 0.11 -18.23 -12.67
N SER A 181 -0.93 -18.96 -13.05
CA SER A 181 -0.77 -20.28 -13.66
C SER A 181 -0.27 -20.17 -15.11
N PRO A 182 0.44 -21.20 -15.63
CA PRO A 182 0.87 -21.21 -17.04
C PRO A 182 -0.29 -21.03 -18.03
N GLU A 183 -1.47 -21.56 -17.70
CA GLU A 183 -2.69 -21.44 -18.50
C GLU A 183 -3.22 -19.99 -18.57
N GLU A 184 -3.20 -19.27 -17.44
CA GLU A 184 -3.57 -17.84 -17.40
C GLU A 184 -2.61 -17.00 -18.24
N VAL A 185 -1.30 -17.27 -18.12
CA VAL A 185 -0.25 -16.57 -18.88
C VAL A 185 -0.37 -16.84 -20.37
N GLU A 186 -0.51 -18.10 -20.79
CA GLU A 186 -0.68 -18.47 -22.20
C GLU A 186 -1.94 -17.84 -22.81
N LYS A 187 -3.04 -17.86 -22.06
CA LYS A 187 -4.30 -17.24 -22.49
C LYS A 187 -4.15 -15.72 -22.72
N ALA A 188 -3.48 -15.03 -21.80
CA ALA A 188 -3.22 -13.60 -21.92
C ALA A 188 -2.27 -13.28 -23.10
N GLN A 189 -1.22 -14.07 -23.30
CA GLN A 189 -0.29 -13.92 -24.43
C GLN A 189 -1.00 -14.07 -25.78
N ASN A 190 -1.87 -15.07 -25.91
CA ASN A 190 -2.63 -15.29 -27.14
C ASN A 190 -3.58 -14.11 -27.44
N LEU A 191 -4.18 -13.51 -26.41
CA LEU A 191 -5.05 -12.34 -26.58
C LEU A 191 -4.26 -11.09 -26.96
N GLN A 192 -3.10 -10.83 -26.37
CA GLN A 192 -2.25 -9.69 -26.80
C GLN A 192 -1.86 -9.74 -28.27
N ASN A 193 -1.60 -10.94 -28.79
CA ASN A 193 -1.29 -11.14 -30.20
C ASN A 193 -2.50 -10.86 -31.13
N HIS A 194 -3.72 -10.83 -30.58
CA HIS A 194 -4.96 -10.60 -31.31
C HIS A 194 -5.58 -9.21 -31.07
N THR A 195 -5.34 -8.59 -29.91
CA THR A 195 -5.81 -7.24 -29.56
C THR A 195 -4.65 -6.28 -29.40
N ALA A 196 -4.30 -5.61 -30.50
CA ALA A 196 -3.52 -4.37 -30.51
C ALA A 196 -4.34 -3.22 -29.89
N LEU A 197 -4.68 -3.30 -28.60
CA LEU A 197 -5.47 -2.30 -27.87
C LEU A 197 -4.74 -1.81 -26.62
N GLY A 198 -4.19 -0.59 -26.72
CA GLY A 198 -4.81 0.53 -26.02
C GLY A 198 -4.16 1.09 -24.77
N ILE A 199 -3.10 0.50 -24.20
CA ILE A 199 -2.36 1.16 -23.11
C ILE A 199 -1.10 1.81 -23.70
N PRO A 200 -1.00 3.16 -23.73
CA PRO A 200 0.16 3.84 -24.28
C PRO A 200 1.40 3.57 -23.42
N LEU A 201 2.53 3.36 -24.10
CA LEU A 201 3.85 3.26 -23.48
C LEU A 201 4.21 4.60 -22.80
N PRO A 202 4.95 4.59 -21.67
CA PRO A 202 5.65 5.77 -21.18
C PRO A 202 6.53 6.33 -22.31
N LYS A 203 6.49 7.65 -22.52
CA LYS A 203 7.27 8.30 -23.58
C LYS A 203 8.77 8.15 -23.28
N GLU A 204 9.53 7.95 -24.37
CA GLU A 204 10.97 7.67 -24.42
C GLU A 204 11.86 8.55 -23.52
#